data_AF-A0A1G1FGH8-F1
#
_entry.id   AF-A0A1G1FGH8-F1
#
_cell.length_a   1.000
_cell.length_b   1.000
_cell.length_c   1.000
_cell.angle_alpha   90.00
_cell.angle_beta   90.00
_cell.angle_gamma   90.00
#
_symmetry.space_group_name_H-M   'P 1'
#
loop_
_entity.id
_entity.type
_entity.pdbx_description
1 polymer ?
#
loop_
_entity_poly.entity_id
_entity_poly.type
_entity_poly.pdbx_seq_one_letter_code
_entity_poly.pdbx_strand_id
1 'polypeptide(L)'
;MKKLALFLLICITLVSCSKKQVKPVSEETKATKEAFALAETIKDAFIKKDLATLEKNSTIDGLRDITSYSKGFDDVEITLTPRWMEIEDNQISLNISWKSRWVVGGKRTEGRGMAVFVMEGSPLKLIKIMRANPFVFPEY
;
A
#
# COMPACT_ATOMS: atom_id res chain seq x y z
N MET A 1 25.76 57.63 15.23
CA MET A 1 25.46 56.46 16.10
C MET A 1 24.05 55.88 15.89
N LYS A 2 23.00 56.68 15.65
CA LYS A 2 21.61 56.18 15.43
C LYS A 2 21.42 55.34 14.15
N LYS A 3 22.18 55.61 13.07
CA LYS A 3 22.09 54.88 11.80
C LYS A 3 22.72 53.46 11.87
N LEU A 4 23.67 53.23 12.78
CA LEU A 4 24.33 51.93 12.95
C LEU A 4 23.43 50.94 13.71
N ALA A 5 22.70 51.44 14.71
CA ALA A 5 21.74 50.64 15.48
C ALA A 5 20.55 50.17 14.63
N LEU A 6 20.10 51.00 13.68
CA LEU A 6 19.01 50.64 12.77
C LEU A 6 19.43 49.56 11.76
N PHE A 7 20.70 49.59 11.31
CA PHE A 7 21.23 48.58 10.40
C PHE A 7 21.39 47.21 11.08
N LEU A 8 21.79 47.20 12.37
CA LEU A 8 21.90 45.99 13.17
C LEU A 8 20.52 45.36 13.44
N LEU A 9 19.47 46.16 13.62
CA LEU A 9 18.11 45.69 13.87
C LEU A 9 17.49 45.00 12.64
N ILE A 10 17.84 45.47 11.42
CA ILE A 10 17.36 44.89 10.15
C ILE A 10 18.08 43.57 9.82
N CYS A 11 19.35 43.41 10.20
CA CYS A 11 20.07 42.15 9.99
C CYS A 11 19.55 41.00 10.86
N ILE A 12 18.96 41.27 12.04
CA ILE A 12 18.48 40.22 12.96
C ILE A 12 17.16 39.59 12.47
N THR A 13 16.37 40.28 11.66
CA THR A 13 15.08 39.75 11.17
C THR A 13 15.24 38.81 9.95
N LEU A 14 16.39 38.82 9.28
CA LEU A 14 16.66 37.99 8.09
C LEU A 14 17.18 36.59 8.41
N VAL A 15 17.51 36.28 9.68
CA VAL A 15 18.01 34.95 10.11
C VAL A 15 16.88 34.06 10.64
N SER A 16 15.62 34.53 10.64
CA SER A 16 14.46 33.67 10.94
C SER A 16 14.08 32.81 9.73
N CYS A 17 15.03 32.02 9.25
CA CYS A 17 14.73 30.85 8.45
C CYS A 17 14.17 29.81 9.41
N SER A 18 12.87 29.92 9.68
CA SER A 18 12.13 28.90 10.42
C SER A 18 12.33 27.57 9.70
N LYS A 19 13.17 26.69 10.26
CA LYS A 19 13.19 25.30 9.85
C LYS A 19 11.78 24.79 10.12
N LYS A 20 11.02 24.60 9.04
CA LYS A 20 9.70 23.95 9.05
C LYS A 20 9.84 22.74 9.98
N GLN A 21 9.21 22.77 11.16
CA GLN A 21 9.10 21.62 12.03
C GLN A 21 8.25 20.60 11.27
N VAL A 22 8.91 19.78 10.46
CA VAL A 22 8.29 18.59 9.90
C VAL A 22 8.04 17.70 11.09
N LYS A 23 6.77 17.52 11.46
CA LYS A 23 6.39 16.60 12.54
C LYS A 23 7.09 15.26 12.28
N PRO A 24 7.76 14.66 13.27
CA PRO A 24 8.29 13.32 13.11
C PRO A 24 7.15 12.41 12.65
N VAL A 25 7.38 11.65 11.59
CA VAL A 25 6.42 10.68 11.07
C VAL A 25 6.14 9.71 12.21
N SER A 26 4.88 9.58 12.65
CA SER A 26 4.53 8.61 13.69
C SER A 26 4.83 7.19 13.20
N GLU A 27 5.16 6.28 14.12
CA GLU A 27 5.35 4.86 13.78
C GLU A 27 4.12 4.29 13.04
N GLU A 28 2.91 4.70 13.43
CA GLU A 28 1.67 4.35 12.73
C GLU A 28 1.65 4.83 11.27
N THR A 29 2.14 6.04 11.00
CA THR A 29 2.20 6.58 9.63
C THR A 29 3.21 5.79 8.79
N LYS A 30 4.32 5.36 9.40
CA LYS A 30 5.32 4.52 8.74
C LYS A 30 4.76 3.12 8.45
N ALA A 31 4.17 2.47 9.44
CA ALA A 31 3.52 1.17 9.30
C ALA A 31 2.44 1.18 8.21
N THR A 32 1.61 2.24 8.17
CA THR A 32 0.58 2.42 7.12
C THR A 32 1.20 2.48 5.73
N LYS A 33 2.28 3.25 5.56
CA LYS A 33 2.96 3.39 4.26
C LYS A 33 3.60 2.08 3.82
N GLU A 34 4.24 1.36 4.75
CA GLU A 34 4.86 0.07 4.48
C GLU A 34 3.82 -0.99 4.10
N ALA A 35 2.71 -1.08 4.85
CA ALA A 35 1.62 -1.99 4.56
C ALA A 35 0.98 -1.70 3.19
N PHE A 36 0.74 -0.42 2.86
CA PHE A 36 0.19 -0.06 1.56
C PHE A 36 1.18 -0.32 0.42
N ALA A 37 2.47 0.00 0.60
CA ALA A 37 3.49 -0.30 -0.39
C ALA A 37 3.62 -1.81 -0.65
N LEU A 38 3.49 -2.64 0.39
CA LEU A 38 3.46 -4.09 0.25
C LEU A 38 2.23 -4.54 -0.56
N ALA A 39 1.03 -4.01 -0.26
CA ALA A 39 -0.18 -4.34 -1.02
C ALA A 39 -0.07 -3.99 -2.51
N GLU A 40 0.50 -2.82 -2.84
CA GLU A 40 0.77 -2.40 -4.22
C GLU A 40 1.83 -3.29 -4.89
N THR A 41 2.88 -3.69 -4.16
CA THR A 41 3.91 -4.62 -4.65
C THR A 41 3.31 -5.98 -5.02
N ILE A 42 2.46 -6.54 -4.15
CA ILE A 42 1.76 -7.80 -4.42
C ILE A 42 0.85 -7.66 -5.64
N LYS A 43 0.08 -6.58 -5.74
CA LYS A 43 -0.79 -6.30 -6.90
C LYS A 43 0.00 -6.26 -8.20
N ASP A 44 1.09 -5.50 -8.24
CA ASP A 44 1.92 -5.35 -9.43
C ASP A 44 2.58 -6.66 -9.83
N ALA A 45 3.08 -7.43 -8.86
CA ALA A 45 3.66 -8.74 -9.10
C ALA A 45 2.62 -9.73 -9.64
N PHE A 46 1.39 -9.72 -9.13
CA PHE A 46 0.29 -10.52 -9.65
C PHE A 46 -0.03 -10.19 -11.12
N ILE A 47 -0.21 -8.91 -11.44
CA ILE A 47 -0.52 -8.44 -12.80
C ILE A 47 0.60 -8.84 -13.77
N LYS A 48 1.86 -8.67 -13.35
CA LYS A 48 3.06 -9.01 -14.14
C LYS A 48 3.39 -10.51 -14.15
N LYS A 49 2.63 -11.34 -13.44
CA LYS A 49 2.89 -12.79 -13.26
C LYS A 49 4.30 -13.07 -12.69
N ASP A 50 4.80 -12.17 -11.83
CA ASP A 50 6.11 -12.26 -11.18
C ASP A 50 6.02 -13.08 -9.88
N LEU A 51 6.09 -14.40 -10.03
CA LEU A 51 5.97 -15.35 -8.92
C LEU A 51 7.08 -15.16 -7.86
N ALA A 52 8.31 -14.84 -8.28
CA ALA A 52 9.43 -14.67 -7.36
C ALA A 52 9.21 -13.49 -6.40
N THR A 53 8.65 -12.39 -6.90
CA THR A 53 8.27 -11.25 -6.05
C THR A 53 7.11 -11.61 -5.12
N LEU A 54 6.13 -12.40 -5.57
CA LEU A 54 5.03 -12.87 -4.71
C LEU A 54 5.57 -13.75 -3.57
N GLU A 55 6.39 -14.76 -3.87
CA GLU A 55 7.01 -15.65 -2.88
C GLU A 55 7.86 -14.90 -1.85
N LYS A 56 8.63 -13.90 -2.29
CA LYS A 56 9.46 -13.08 -1.40
C LYS A 56 8.62 -12.28 -0.39
N ASN A 57 7.47 -11.77 -0.82
CA ASN A 57 6.65 -10.81 -0.09
C ASN A 57 5.40 -11.42 0.58
N SER A 58 5.25 -12.74 0.52
CA SER A 58 4.16 -13.46 1.17
C SER A 58 4.65 -14.66 1.96
N THR A 59 3.80 -15.16 2.85
CA THR A 59 3.93 -16.50 3.41
C THR A 59 3.36 -17.53 2.42
N ILE A 60 3.50 -18.83 2.71
CA ILE A 60 2.92 -19.89 1.88
C ILE A 60 1.40 -19.74 1.78
N ASP A 61 0.72 -19.44 2.90
CA ASP A 61 -0.73 -19.23 2.92
C ASP A 61 -1.13 -17.97 2.15
N GLY A 62 -0.36 -16.88 2.28
CA GLY A 62 -0.63 -15.63 1.57
C GLY A 62 -0.43 -15.78 0.07
N LEU A 63 0.63 -16.50 -0.34
CA LEU A 63 0.88 -16.85 -1.73
C LEU A 63 -0.28 -17.66 -2.30
N ARG A 64 -0.74 -18.67 -1.56
CA ARG A 64 -1.90 -19.47 -1.94
C ARG A 64 -3.12 -18.57 -2.14
N ASP A 65 -3.43 -17.66 -1.22
CA ASP A 65 -4.57 -16.75 -1.39
C ASP A 65 -4.47 -15.88 -2.65
N ILE A 66 -3.25 -15.49 -3.06
CA ILE A 66 -3.02 -14.72 -4.29
C ILE A 66 -3.21 -15.60 -5.54
N THR A 67 -2.73 -16.84 -5.53
CA THR A 67 -2.61 -17.67 -6.75
C THR A 67 -3.71 -18.73 -6.92
N SER A 68 -4.50 -19.02 -5.89
CA SER A 68 -5.46 -20.15 -5.90
C SER A 68 -6.54 -20.06 -6.98
N TYR A 69 -6.86 -18.85 -7.43
CA TYR A 69 -7.98 -18.60 -8.33
C TYR A 69 -7.58 -17.83 -9.58
N SER A 70 -6.29 -17.83 -9.91
CA SER A 70 -5.83 -17.31 -11.19
C SER A 70 -6.22 -18.30 -12.29
N LYS A 71 -7.49 -18.28 -12.72
CA LYS A 71 -7.81 -18.73 -14.08
C LYS A 71 -6.90 -17.94 -15.01
N GLY A 72 -6.32 -18.60 -16.01
CA GLY A 72 -5.49 -17.93 -16.99
C GLY A 72 -6.24 -16.70 -17.52
N PHE A 73 -5.66 -15.53 -17.31
CA PHE A 73 -6.20 -14.26 -17.81
C PHE A 73 -5.24 -13.69 -18.85
N ASP A 74 -5.82 -13.02 -19.85
CA ASP A 74 -5.08 -12.32 -20.90
C ASP A 74 -4.51 -11.03 -20.31
N ASP A 75 -5.35 -10.28 -19.60
CA ASP A 75 -5.00 -9.02 -18.95
C ASP A 75 -5.86 -8.77 -17.70
N VAL A 76 -5.34 -8.01 -16.75
CA VAL A 76 -6.08 -7.57 -15.57
C VAL A 76 -5.58 -6.22 -15.07
N GLU A 77 -6.50 -5.28 -14.91
CA GLU A 77 -6.28 -4.04 -14.18
C GLU A 77 -6.87 -4.18 -12.78
N ILE A 78 -6.10 -3.85 -11.74
CA ILE A 78 -6.56 -3.82 -10.35
C ILE A 78 -6.24 -2.45 -9.78
N THR A 79 -7.20 -1.85 -9.07
CA THR A 79 -7.00 -0.64 -8.29
C THR A 79 -7.29 -0.95 -6.83
N LEU A 80 -6.32 -0.67 -5.95
CA LEU A 80 -6.50 -0.77 -4.51
C LEU A 80 -6.66 0.64 -3.92
N THR A 81 -7.58 0.78 -2.98
CA THR A 81 -7.81 2.03 -2.26
C THR A 81 -7.84 1.71 -0.76
N PRO A 82 -6.75 2.03 -0.03
CA PRO A 82 -6.71 1.89 1.41
C PRO A 82 -7.86 2.65 2.06
N ARG A 83 -8.50 2.03 3.05
CA ARG A 83 -9.61 2.63 3.79
C ARG A 83 -9.20 2.94 5.22
N TRP A 84 -8.78 1.91 5.95
CA TRP A 84 -8.21 2.05 7.28
C TRP A 84 -7.28 0.88 7.57
N MET A 85 -6.52 1.01 8.65
CA MET A 85 -5.58 0.01 9.12
C MET A 85 -5.85 -0.23 10.60
N GLU A 86 -5.81 -1.50 10.99
CA GLU A 86 -5.82 -1.94 12.39
C GLU A 86 -4.45 -2.58 12.67
N ILE A 87 -3.86 -2.25 13.81
CA ILE A 87 -2.63 -2.87 14.31
C ILE A 87 -3.00 -3.57 15.60
N GLU A 88 -2.86 -4.89 15.63
CA GLU A 88 -3.06 -5.71 16.81
C GLU A 88 -1.82 -6.59 16.98
N ASP A 89 -1.19 -6.50 18.15
CA ASP A 89 0.09 -7.14 18.46
C ASP A 89 1.16 -6.86 17.40
N ASN A 90 1.50 -7.87 16.59
CA ASN A 90 2.49 -7.79 15.51
C ASN A 90 1.85 -7.97 14.12
N GLN A 91 0.53 -7.87 14.04
CA GLN A 91 -0.24 -8.02 12.80
C GLN A 91 -0.84 -6.68 12.38
N ILE A 92 -0.77 -6.44 11.07
CA ILE A 92 -1.39 -5.30 10.41
C ILE A 92 -2.54 -5.82 9.55
N SER A 93 -3.74 -5.33 9.82
CA SER A 93 -4.94 -5.57 9.02
C SER A 93 -5.25 -4.35 8.18
N LEU A 94 -4.83 -4.37 6.91
CA LEU A 94 -5.10 -3.29 5.96
C LEU A 94 -6.44 -3.54 5.25
N ASN A 95 -7.44 -2.72 5.57
CA ASN A 95 -8.74 -2.76 4.92
C ASN A 95 -8.69 -1.97 3.61
N ILE A 96 -8.99 -2.66 2.50
CA ILE A 96 -8.84 -2.13 1.14
C ILE A 96 -10.17 -2.24 0.40
N SER A 97 -10.62 -1.14 -0.19
CA SER A 97 -11.60 -1.20 -1.28
C SER A 97 -10.87 -1.44 -2.58
N TRP A 98 -11.40 -2.32 -3.42
CA TRP A 98 -10.77 -2.63 -4.70
C TRP A 98 -11.77 -2.61 -5.85
N LYS A 99 -11.23 -2.37 -7.04
CA LYS A 99 -11.90 -2.57 -8.34
C LYS A 99 -10.95 -3.32 -9.25
N SER A 100 -11.50 -4.16 -10.12
CA SER A 100 -10.73 -4.90 -11.10
C SER A 100 -11.44 -4.92 -12.45
N ARG A 101 -10.67 -4.96 -13.53
CA ARG A 101 -11.15 -5.20 -14.88
C ARG A 101 -10.31 -6.32 -15.49
N TRP A 102 -10.95 -7.43 -15.78
CA TRP A 102 -10.33 -8.65 -16.29
C TRP A 102 -10.62 -8.80 -17.78
N VAL A 103 -9.66 -9.36 -18.52
CA VAL A 103 -9.81 -9.81 -19.89
C VAL A 103 -9.47 -11.29 -19.96
N VAL A 104 -10.44 -12.12 -20.35
CA VAL A 104 -10.27 -13.58 -20.49
C VAL A 104 -10.92 -14.06 -21.79
N GLY A 105 -10.12 -14.61 -22.70
CA GLY A 105 -10.60 -15.01 -24.03
C GLY A 105 -11.20 -13.83 -24.80
N GLY A 106 -10.63 -12.63 -24.62
CA GLY A 106 -11.14 -11.39 -25.19
C GLY A 106 -12.42 -10.82 -24.57
N LYS A 107 -13.04 -11.51 -23.60
CA LYS A 107 -14.21 -10.99 -22.87
C LYS A 107 -13.77 -10.15 -21.68
N ARG A 108 -14.45 -9.02 -21.48
CA ARG A 108 -14.20 -8.09 -20.37
C ARG A 108 -15.17 -8.34 -19.22
N THR A 109 -14.65 -8.39 -18.00
CA THR A 109 -15.46 -8.51 -16.78
C THR A 109 -14.93 -7.58 -15.70
N GLU A 110 -15.82 -6.86 -15.04
CA GLU A 110 -15.46 -5.94 -13.95
C GLU A 110 -15.87 -6.52 -12.60
N GLY A 111 -15.04 -6.27 -11.60
CA GLY A 111 -15.26 -6.68 -10.21
C GLY A 111 -14.99 -5.52 -9.26
N ARG A 112 -15.60 -5.56 -8.08
CA ARG A 112 -15.29 -4.63 -6.99
C ARG A 112 -15.62 -5.27 -5.65
N GLY A 113 -14.96 -4.82 -4.61
CA GLY A 113 -15.22 -5.33 -3.27
C GLY A 113 -14.42 -4.66 -2.17
N MET A 114 -14.45 -5.33 -1.02
CA MET A 114 -13.66 -5.00 0.16
C MET A 114 -12.86 -6.24 0.55
N ALA A 115 -11.55 -6.05 0.74
CA ALA A 115 -10.61 -7.05 1.20
C ALA A 115 -9.96 -6.59 2.50
N VAL A 116 -9.47 -7.55 3.30
CA VAL A 116 -8.54 -7.27 4.39
C VAL A 116 -7.25 -8.02 4.12
N PHE A 117 -6.16 -7.28 3.95
CA PHE A 117 -4.83 -7.85 3.77
C PHE A 117 -4.20 -7.93 5.15
N VAL A 118 -3.96 -9.15 5.64
CA VAL A 118 -3.34 -9.39 6.94
C VAL A 118 -1.85 -9.61 6.73
N MET A 119 -1.03 -8.84 7.42
CA MET A 119 0.41 -8.79 7.23
C MET A 119 1.15 -8.87 8.57
N GLU A 120 2.32 -9.47 8.60
CA GLU A 120 3.18 -9.52 9.80
C GLU A 120 4.67 -9.63 9.44
N GLY A 121 5.50 -9.46 10.47
CA GLY A 121 6.94 -9.70 10.39
C GLY A 121 7.77 -8.48 9.99
N SER A 122 9.09 -8.66 10.00
CA SER A 122 10.08 -7.67 9.57
C SER A 122 11.18 -8.37 8.76
N PRO A 123 11.19 -8.27 7.42
CA PRO A 123 10.30 -7.45 6.58
C PRO A 123 8.84 -7.93 6.61
N LEU A 124 7.92 -6.99 6.42
CA LEU A 124 6.49 -7.25 6.41
C LEU A 124 6.13 -8.19 5.25
N LYS A 125 5.29 -9.20 5.50
CA LYS A 125 4.81 -10.17 4.52
C LYS A 125 3.31 -10.33 4.57
N LEU A 126 2.68 -10.60 3.42
CA LEU A 126 1.27 -10.96 3.36
C LEU A 126 1.07 -12.39 3.89
N ILE A 127 0.20 -12.54 4.89
CA ILE A 127 -0.14 -13.84 5.48
C ILE A 127 -1.39 -14.42 4.85
N LYS A 128 -2.42 -13.59 4.64
CA LYS A 128 -3.73 -14.01 4.16
C LYS A 128 -4.54 -12.83 3.66
N ILE A 129 -5.50 -13.11 2.79
CA ILE A 129 -6.50 -12.17 2.30
C ILE A 129 -7.87 -12.61 2.78
N MET A 130 -8.55 -11.77 3.56
CA MET A 130 -9.91 -12.04 4.01
C MET A 130 -10.93 -11.29 3.16
N ARG A 131 -12.19 -11.77 3.19
CA ARG A 131 -13.34 -11.22 2.45
C ARG A 131 -13.19 -11.39 0.94
N ALA A 132 -13.65 -10.41 0.16
CA ALA A 132 -13.64 -10.49 -1.30
C ALA A 132 -12.21 -10.23 -1.80
N ASN A 133 -11.58 -11.25 -2.37
CA ASN A 133 -10.18 -11.20 -2.78
C ASN A 133 -10.04 -10.58 -4.19
N PRO A 134 -9.24 -9.50 -4.35
CA PRO A 134 -9.07 -8.80 -5.63
C PRO A 134 -8.34 -9.60 -6.71
N PHE A 135 -7.67 -10.71 -6.34
CA PHE A 135 -6.91 -11.57 -7.24
C PHE A 135 -7.72 -12.76 -7.77
N VAL A 136 -9.00 -12.82 -7.41
CA VAL A 136 -9.95 -13.84 -7.88
C VAL A 136 -10.74 -13.24 -9.03
N PHE A 137 -10.78 -13.94 -10.16
CA PHE A 137 -11.66 -13.56 -11.26
C PHE A 137 -13.12 -13.57 -10.76
N PRO A 138 -13.91 -12.49 -10.96
CA PRO A 138 -15.30 -12.44 -10.55
C PRO A 138 -16.11 -13.44 -11.39
N GLU A 139 -16.32 -14.63 -10.86
CA GLU A 139 -17.28 -15.59 -11.40
C GLU A 139 -18.69 -15.01 -11.18
N TYR A 140 -19.44 -14.88 -12.28
CA TYR A 140 -20.87 -14.54 -12.25
C TYR A 140 -21.68 -15.68 -11.64
#